data_AF-A0A929XN42-F1
#
_entry.id   AF-A0A929XN42-F1
#
_cell.length_a   1.000
_cell.length_b   1.000
_cell.length_c   1.000
_cell.angle_alpha   90.00
_cell.angle_beta   90.00
_cell.angle_gamma   90.00
#
_symmetry.space_group_name_H-M   'P 1'
#
loop_
_entity.id
_entity.type
_entity.pdbx_description
1 polymer ?
#
loop_
_entity_poly.entity_id
_entity_poly.type
_entity_poly.pdbx_seq_one_letter_code
_entity_poly.pdbx_strand_id
1 'polypeptide(L)'
;MVGRKDNKRIGESPDRKRYLYAVLYAVVLGFSVAAGSNIVFGGDVSLSYTDNYMKPFGITSLLIFAAVSAASFAGIQVMLRFYDRLRLLFVYPAQGKLQQGMSKKKTPQSGSPLLADLQQAVPHSRGSIFDKRRGFLLVLLLLLVSWLPYLLSFAPGSVLDDSLASITPWTNGTPLTNHHPVVYSLLVGGFVYLSKILPLSLNAAVFLYSLVQSVCLAGTLAALFYRLQRAGARRWVLAAGIAYAMIVPYFPAYAMILWKDPLYSCALLWLSMLLFDAVRKEGVLSGRAWQVKWSLALLGTAFLRNNGAFCLLFMAAALLLSGQRKQFFCTACMTVIVALLFFTVQHTVYPLCHIADTEYTEKIGIPLQQLAATVAYKGKMGEEEREFLFKIMPEQEWKERYAPCLADKIKWTDGANMEYISQNKRSFWKVWGNLLLKNPAIYLRAYGMDTFGFWAPGVQNRYGYVDLYITENDLGLHQTDLVQKLFGRTIRPLLKKRMIWIGSGTLLWMTLGGMLLDILCREGSGSKITGSKISGREGSGSKISGREGEKAGGGGWTIYLPALGNVLTVFIATPVAFSLRYVYVFAIGLPLYVLLPFLYAEE
;
A
#
# COMPACT_ATOMS: atom_id res chain seq x y z
N MET A 1 46.68 -30.33 -24.45
CA MET A 1 45.67 -30.31 -23.36
C MET A 1 46.10 -29.29 -22.33
N VAL A 2 45.65 -28.05 -22.46
CA VAL A 2 45.88 -26.97 -21.48
C VAL A 2 44.61 -26.87 -20.65
N GLY A 3 44.72 -27.21 -19.36
CA GLY A 3 43.62 -27.18 -18.42
C GLY A 3 43.14 -25.74 -18.17
N ARG A 4 41.91 -25.43 -18.58
CA ARG A 4 41.20 -24.24 -18.14
C ARG A 4 40.85 -24.43 -16.65
N LYS A 5 41.56 -23.72 -15.79
CA LYS A 5 41.08 -23.41 -14.43
C LYS A 5 39.83 -22.56 -14.58
N ASP A 6 38.67 -23.15 -14.27
CA ASP A 6 37.45 -22.39 -14.03
C ASP A 6 37.69 -21.47 -12.83
N ASN A 7 37.90 -20.19 -13.12
CA ASN A 7 37.79 -19.11 -12.16
C ASN A 7 36.35 -19.13 -11.62
N LYS A 8 36.13 -19.82 -10.49
CA LYS A 8 35.01 -19.52 -9.61
C LYS A 8 35.11 -18.04 -9.27
N ARG A 9 34.27 -17.21 -9.88
CA ARG A 9 33.97 -15.87 -9.36
C ARG A 9 33.69 -16.05 -7.88
N ILE A 10 34.40 -15.29 -7.06
CA ILE A 10 34.22 -15.20 -5.61
C ILE A 10 32.76 -14.78 -5.40
N GLY A 11 31.89 -15.80 -5.30
CA GLY A 11 30.46 -15.64 -5.10
C GLY A 11 30.25 -15.23 -3.66
N GLU A 12 29.63 -14.08 -3.46
CA GLU A 12 29.24 -13.56 -2.16
C GLU A 12 28.56 -14.67 -1.34
N SER A 13 29.08 -14.96 -0.15
CA SER A 13 28.45 -15.91 0.76
C SER A 13 27.02 -15.42 1.09
N PRO A 14 26.05 -16.33 1.27
CA PRO A 14 24.68 -15.98 1.62
C PRO A 14 24.58 -15.04 2.82
N ASP A 15 25.49 -15.16 3.79
CA ASP A 15 25.54 -14.32 4.98
C ASP A 15 25.93 -12.86 4.67
N ARG A 16 26.74 -12.62 3.63
CA ARG A 16 27.11 -11.26 3.21
C ARG A 16 25.92 -10.49 2.64
N LYS A 17 25.06 -11.16 1.85
CA LYS A 17 23.84 -10.55 1.28
C LYS A 17 22.82 -10.21 2.35
N ARG A 18 22.62 -11.10 3.32
CA ARG A 18 21.74 -10.84 4.47
C ARG A 18 22.21 -9.64 5.28
N TYR A 19 23.50 -9.56 5.55
CA TYR A 19 24.09 -8.41 6.24
C TYR A 19 23.89 -7.12 5.44
N LEU A 20 24.13 -7.14 4.13
CA LEU A 20 23.94 -5.99 3.25
C LEU A 20 22.50 -5.47 3.26
N TYR A 21 21.50 -6.35 3.13
CA TYR A 21 20.09 -5.93 3.16
C TYR A 21 19.66 -5.36 4.52
N ALA A 22 20.14 -5.95 5.62
CA ALA A 22 19.90 -5.42 6.96
C ALA A 22 20.52 -4.03 7.16
N VAL A 23 21.77 -3.83 6.70
CA VAL A 23 22.45 -2.52 6.72
C VAL A 23 21.70 -1.51 5.86
N LEU A 24 21.32 -1.88 4.63
CA LEU A 24 20.62 -0.99 3.72
C LEU A 24 19.29 -0.51 4.32
N TYR A 25 18.48 -1.43 4.86
CA TYR A 25 17.22 -1.05 5.52
C TYR A 25 17.48 -0.11 6.70
N ALA A 26 18.43 -0.46 7.57
CA ALA A 26 18.74 0.34 8.76
C ALA A 26 19.22 1.76 8.40
N VAL A 27 20.10 1.88 7.40
CA VAL A 27 20.62 3.17 6.91
C VAL A 27 19.50 4.02 6.29
N VAL A 28 18.66 3.43 5.42
CA VAL A 28 17.59 4.19 4.76
C VAL A 28 16.50 4.58 5.76
N LEU A 29 16.17 3.72 6.73
CA LEU A 29 15.25 4.05 7.82
C LEU A 29 15.83 5.15 8.72
N GLY A 30 17.10 5.04 9.09
CA GLY A 30 17.80 6.08 9.87
C GLY A 30 17.81 7.42 9.15
N PHE A 31 18.06 7.42 7.83
CA PHE A 31 18.01 8.64 7.02
C PHE A 31 16.60 9.22 6.97
N SER A 32 15.60 8.37 6.75
CA SER A 32 14.20 8.78 6.73
C SER A 32 13.75 9.42 8.05
N VAL A 33 14.09 8.81 9.20
CA VAL A 33 13.75 9.38 10.52
C VAL A 33 14.50 10.70 10.76
N ALA A 34 15.79 10.77 10.42
CA ALA A 34 16.57 11.99 10.56
C ALA A 34 16.02 13.13 9.67
N ALA A 35 15.73 12.84 8.40
CA ALA A 35 15.15 13.80 7.46
C ALA A 35 13.76 14.26 7.91
N GLY A 36 12.91 13.33 8.37
CA GLY A 36 11.59 13.63 8.92
C GLY A 36 11.66 14.50 10.18
N SER A 37 12.65 14.28 11.05
CA SER A 37 12.84 15.08 12.27
C SER A 37 13.22 16.54 12.02
N ASN A 38 13.72 16.85 10.81
CA ASN A 38 14.04 18.21 10.41
C ASN A 38 12.83 18.99 9.89
N ILE A 39 11.68 18.34 9.73
CA ILE A 39 10.47 18.99 9.24
C ILE A 39 9.79 19.71 10.39
N VAL A 40 9.56 20.99 10.17
CA VAL A 40 8.83 21.86 11.10
C VAL A 40 7.44 22.04 10.55
N PHE A 41 6.46 21.68 11.37
CA PHE A 41 5.05 21.87 11.05
C PHE A 41 4.62 23.28 11.44
N GLY A 42 3.76 23.88 10.61
CA GLY A 42 3.06 25.13 10.96
C GLY A 42 2.26 24.99 12.26
N GLY A 43 2.05 26.10 12.96
CA GLY A 43 1.33 26.11 14.25
C GLY A 43 -0.15 25.76 14.12
N ASP A 44 -0.76 26.07 12.97
CA ASP A 44 -2.12 25.66 12.64
C ASP A 44 -2.10 24.35 11.83
N VAL A 45 -2.78 23.34 12.37
CA VAL A 45 -2.92 22.01 11.78
C VAL A 45 -3.67 22.07 10.43
N SER A 46 -4.53 23.07 10.22
CA SER A 46 -5.21 23.30 8.95
C SER A 46 -4.29 23.91 7.87
N LEU A 47 -3.26 24.65 8.29
CA LEU A 47 -2.21 25.23 7.42
C LEU A 47 -0.99 24.32 7.29
N SER A 48 -1.06 23.12 7.85
CA SER A 48 0.05 22.15 7.86
C SER A 48 0.49 21.67 6.49
N TYR A 49 -0.12 22.11 5.38
CA TYR A 49 0.43 21.86 4.05
C TYR A 49 1.14 23.06 3.40
N THR A 50 0.93 24.26 3.92
CA THR A 50 1.42 25.50 3.30
C THR A 50 2.60 26.09 4.03
N ASP A 51 2.66 25.94 5.35
CA ASP A 51 3.63 26.69 6.18
C ASP A 51 4.78 25.81 6.68
N ASN A 52 4.82 24.55 6.26
CA ASN A 52 5.87 23.62 6.66
C ASN A 52 7.19 23.92 5.96
N TYR A 53 8.29 23.70 6.66
CA TYR A 53 9.63 23.80 6.07
C TYR A 53 10.58 22.76 6.66
N MET A 54 11.61 22.38 5.87
CA MET A 54 12.66 21.48 6.33
C MET A 54 13.87 22.28 6.81
N LYS A 55 14.29 22.12 8.06
CA LYS A 55 15.55 22.66 8.57
C LYS A 55 16.75 22.03 7.85
N PRO A 56 17.87 22.76 7.69
CA PRO A 56 19.12 22.17 7.23
C PRO A 56 19.55 21.01 8.14
N PHE A 57 20.23 20.02 7.56
CA PHE A 57 20.83 18.94 8.34
C PHE A 57 21.94 19.48 9.24
N GLY A 58 21.90 19.10 10.51
CA GLY A 58 22.91 19.46 11.51
C GLY A 58 23.36 18.25 12.32
N ILE A 59 24.10 18.52 13.40
CA ILE A 59 24.64 17.49 14.30
C ILE A 59 23.51 16.62 14.88
N THR A 60 22.38 17.23 15.28
CA THR A 60 21.21 16.49 15.79
C THR A 60 20.68 15.49 14.77
N SER A 61 20.57 15.87 13.50
CA SER A 61 20.13 14.98 12.42
C SER A 61 21.09 13.80 12.23
N LEU A 62 22.41 14.06 12.32
CA LEU A 62 23.44 13.02 12.23
C LEU A 62 23.37 12.03 13.41
N LEU A 63 23.14 12.53 14.62
CA LEU A 63 22.96 11.70 15.82
C LEU A 63 21.71 10.82 15.72
N ILE A 64 20.58 11.39 15.28
CA ILE A 64 19.34 10.64 15.04
C ILE A 64 19.58 9.55 13.98
N PHE A 65 20.20 9.91 12.86
CA PHE A 65 20.56 8.96 11.79
C PHE A 65 21.39 7.79 12.34
N ALA A 66 22.46 8.08 13.07
CA ALA A 66 23.36 7.06 13.61
C ALA A 66 22.64 6.16 14.64
N ALA A 67 21.91 6.76 15.58
CA ALA A 67 21.19 6.03 16.62
C ALA A 67 20.11 5.12 16.05
N VAL A 68 19.27 5.63 15.14
CA VAL A 68 18.19 4.84 14.52
C VAL A 68 18.76 3.74 13.64
N SER A 69 19.81 4.02 12.87
CA SER A 69 20.47 3.01 12.04
C SER A 69 21.05 1.88 12.91
N ALA A 70 21.78 2.22 13.97
CA ALA A 70 22.36 1.24 14.88
C ALA A 70 21.29 0.40 15.59
N ALA A 71 20.24 1.04 16.12
CA ALA A 71 19.14 0.36 16.80
C ALA A 71 18.36 -0.56 15.86
N SER A 72 18.06 -0.09 14.64
CA SER A 72 17.33 -0.88 13.64
C SER A 72 18.14 -2.08 13.19
N PHE A 73 19.44 -1.88 12.93
CA PHE A 73 20.33 -2.97 12.57
C PHE A 73 20.44 -4.02 13.70
N ALA A 74 20.66 -3.58 14.94
CA ALA A 74 20.71 -4.47 16.10
C ALA A 74 19.38 -5.23 16.29
N GLY A 75 18.24 -4.54 16.13
CA GLY A 75 16.91 -5.14 16.19
C GLY A 75 16.70 -6.24 15.15
N ILE A 76 17.16 -6.03 13.91
CA ILE A 76 17.12 -7.05 12.86
C ILE A 76 17.97 -8.27 13.26
N GLN A 77 19.19 -8.05 13.78
CA GLN A 77 20.05 -9.16 14.21
C GLN A 77 19.41 -9.97 15.36
N VAL A 78 18.78 -9.29 16.32
CA VAL A 78 18.03 -9.94 17.41
C VAL A 78 16.85 -10.73 16.86
N MET A 79 16.04 -10.15 15.97
CA MET A 79 14.91 -10.85 15.34
C MET A 79 15.36 -12.10 14.59
N LEU A 80 16.45 -12.03 13.81
CA LEU A 80 16.99 -13.18 13.09
C LEU A 80 17.50 -14.26 14.04
N ARG A 81 18.17 -13.86 15.14
CA ARG A 81 18.70 -14.80 16.14
C ARG A 81 17.59 -15.57 16.88
N PHE A 82 16.47 -14.91 17.15
CA PHE A 82 15.33 -15.51 17.86
C PHE A 82 14.16 -15.88 16.95
N TYR A 83 14.37 -15.89 15.63
CA TYR A 83 13.32 -16.04 14.64
C TYR A 83 12.44 -17.28 14.87
N ASP A 84 13.04 -18.46 15.08
CA ASP A 84 12.31 -19.71 15.28
C ASP A 84 11.39 -19.65 16.52
N ARG A 85 11.85 -19.01 17.61
CA ARG A 85 11.04 -18.82 18.83
C ARG A 85 9.93 -17.80 18.63
N LEU A 86 10.25 -16.69 17.97
CA LEU A 86 9.27 -15.63 17.66
C LEU A 86 8.18 -16.16 16.73
N ARG A 87 8.54 -16.96 15.73
CA ARG A 87 7.60 -17.59 14.80
C ARG A 87 6.55 -18.42 15.53
N LEU A 88 6.96 -19.19 16.53
CA LEU A 88 6.05 -19.97 17.36
C LEU A 88 5.06 -19.09 18.13
N LEU A 89 5.34 -17.80 18.39
CA LEU A 89 4.34 -16.92 18.99
C LEU A 89 3.21 -16.61 18.02
N PHE A 90 3.50 -16.50 16.72
CA PHE A 90 2.54 -16.01 15.72
C PHE A 90 1.78 -17.11 14.98
N VAL A 91 2.42 -18.27 14.74
CA VAL A 91 1.90 -19.32 13.86
C VAL A 91 1.97 -20.68 14.58
N TYR A 92 1.02 -21.56 14.33
CA TYR A 92 1.09 -22.95 14.80
C TYR A 92 2.18 -23.72 14.03
N PRO A 93 2.92 -24.64 14.68
CA PRO A 93 3.80 -25.57 13.97
C PRO A 93 3.01 -26.33 12.91
N ALA A 94 3.60 -26.59 11.75
CA ALA A 94 2.98 -27.47 10.76
C ALA A 94 2.80 -28.85 11.40
N GLN A 95 1.56 -29.36 11.41
CA GLN A 95 1.33 -30.75 11.79
C GLN A 95 1.85 -31.61 10.64
N GLY A 96 3.08 -32.10 10.76
CA GLY A 96 3.57 -33.16 9.90
C GLY A 96 2.57 -34.32 9.91
N LYS A 97 2.34 -34.94 8.74
CA LYS A 97 1.58 -36.19 8.62
C LYS A 97 2.26 -37.29 9.46
N LEU A 98 2.03 -37.28 10.76
CA LEU A 98 2.47 -38.29 11.72
C LEU A 98 1.26 -39.14 12.15
N GLN A 99 0.44 -39.51 11.16
CA GLN A 99 -0.59 -40.54 11.30
C GLN A 99 -0.72 -41.33 9.98
N GLN A 100 0.34 -42.05 9.63
CA GLN A 100 0.25 -43.30 8.87
C GLN A 100 1.55 -44.06 9.12
N GLY A 101 1.51 -44.96 10.11
CA GLY A 101 2.67 -45.76 10.50
C GLY A 101 2.97 -45.74 12.00
N MET A 102 1.96 -45.86 12.87
CA MET A 102 2.24 -46.42 14.20
C MET A 102 2.51 -47.92 14.04
N SER A 103 3.74 -48.26 13.65
CA SER A 103 4.32 -49.55 13.99
C SER A 103 5.01 -49.43 15.34
N LYS A 104 4.79 -50.45 16.15
CA LYS A 104 5.10 -50.56 17.58
C LYS A 104 6.57 -50.32 17.92
N LYS A 105 6.75 -49.76 19.13
CA LYS A 105 7.90 -49.89 20.05
C LYS A 105 9.25 -49.30 19.61
N LYS A 106 9.71 -48.29 20.36
CA LYS A 106 10.99 -48.33 21.09
C LYS A 106 11.01 -47.27 22.21
N THR A 107 11.63 -47.67 23.31
CA THR A 107 11.79 -47.00 24.62
C THR A 107 12.50 -45.64 24.53
N PRO A 108 12.27 -44.71 25.47
CA PRO A 108 12.87 -43.37 25.41
C PRO A 108 14.28 -43.36 26.01
N GLN A 109 15.22 -42.72 25.33
CA GLN A 109 16.47 -42.25 25.94
C GLN A 109 16.49 -40.71 25.96
N SER A 110 16.55 -40.19 27.17
CA SER A 110 17.27 -38.96 27.58
C SER A 110 17.12 -37.72 26.69
N GLY A 111 16.06 -36.96 26.92
CA GLY A 111 15.94 -35.53 26.57
C GLY A 111 15.24 -34.77 27.70
N SER A 112 15.63 -33.52 27.94
CA SER A 112 15.17 -32.70 29.08
C SER A 112 13.63 -32.72 29.25
N PRO A 113 13.09 -32.95 30.48
CA PRO A 113 11.65 -33.09 30.73
C PRO A 113 10.79 -31.93 30.18
N LEU A 114 11.34 -30.72 30.22
CA LEU A 114 10.66 -29.50 29.82
C LEU A 114 10.22 -29.47 28.35
N LEU A 115 10.98 -30.10 27.44
CA LEU A 115 10.67 -30.12 26.01
C LEU A 115 9.57 -31.13 25.69
N ALA A 116 9.54 -32.25 26.42
CA ALA A 116 8.50 -33.27 26.32
C ALA A 116 7.18 -32.76 26.90
N ASP A 117 7.24 -32.02 28.02
CA ASP A 117 6.07 -31.40 28.63
C ASP A 117 5.50 -30.26 27.77
N LEU A 118 6.36 -29.45 27.12
CA LEU A 118 5.91 -28.42 26.16
C LEU A 118 5.31 -29.01 24.87
N GLN A 119 5.73 -30.21 24.46
CA GLN A 119 5.17 -30.92 23.32
C GLN A 119 3.85 -31.63 23.66
N GLN A 120 3.70 -32.11 24.90
CA GLN A 120 2.45 -32.73 25.39
C GLN A 120 1.41 -31.70 25.85
N ALA A 121 1.82 -30.48 26.23
CA ALA A 121 0.92 -29.38 26.58
C ALA A 121 0.30 -28.68 25.35
N VAL A 122 0.48 -29.19 24.13
CA VAL A 122 -0.23 -28.68 22.95
C VAL A 122 -1.69 -29.13 23.03
N PRO A 123 -2.65 -28.24 23.30
CA PRO A 123 -4.05 -28.63 23.31
C PRO A 123 -4.39 -29.23 21.96
N HIS A 124 -4.90 -30.46 21.96
CA HIS A 124 -5.62 -31.01 20.81
C HIS A 124 -6.57 -29.94 20.30
N SER A 125 -6.55 -29.67 19.00
CA SER A 125 -7.43 -28.71 18.33
C SER A 125 -8.88 -29.22 18.37
N ARG A 126 -9.48 -29.26 19.56
CA ARG A 126 -10.93 -29.31 19.72
C ARG A 126 -11.45 -27.92 19.39
N GLY A 127 -12.22 -27.86 18.31
CA GLY A 127 -12.92 -26.68 17.82
C GLY A 127 -12.06 -25.81 16.90
N SER A 128 -12.13 -26.04 15.59
CA SER A 128 -12.08 -24.89 14.68
C SER A 128 -13.16 -23.92 15.17
N ILE A 129 -12.80 -22.69 15.52
CA ILE A 129 -13.82 -21.69 15.93
C ILE A 129 -14.84 -21.50 14.77
N PHE A 130 -14.48 -21.88 13.53
CA PHE A 130 -15.35 -21.70 12.39
C PHE A 130 -15.27 -22.82 11.35
N ASP A 131 -16.44 -23.29 10.93
CA ASP A 131 -16.58 -23.79 9.58
C ASP A 131 -16.20 -22.67 8.58
N LYS A 132 -15.59 -23.01 7.43
CA LYS A 132 -14.90 -22.02 6.55
C LYS A 132 -15.77 -20.79 6.23
N ARG A 133 -17.06 -21.01 6.00
CA ARG A 133 -18.05 -19.95 5.73
C ARG A 133 -18.45 -19.18 6.98
N ARG A 134 -18.61 -19.85 8.13
CA ARG A 134 -19.03 -19.23 9.39
C ARG A 134 -18.00 -18.21 9.91
N GLY A 135 -16.71 -18.47 9.71
CA GLY A 135 -15.65 -17.59 10.21
C GLY A 135 -15.50 -16.32 9.40
N PHE A 136 -15.57 -16.45 8.08
CA PHE A 136 -15.67 -15.30 7.20
C PHE A 136 -16.88 -14.43 7.58
N LEU A 137 -18.07 -15.03 7.75
CA LEU A 137 -19.28 -14.30 8.10
C LEU A 137 -19.20 -13.67 9.50
N LEU A 138 -18.61 -14.33 10.50
CA LEU A 138 -18.42 -13.72 11.80
C LEU A 138 -17.53 -12.48 11.69
N VAL A 139 -16.36 -12.59 11.06
CA VAL A 139 -15.44 -11.45 10.95
C VAL A 139 -16.10 -10.30 10.18
N LEU A 140 -16.80 -10.59 9.09
CA LEU A 140 -17.58 -9.61 8.34
C LEU A 140 -18.59 -8.89 9.24
N LEU A 141 -19.39 -9.63 10.02
CA LEU A 141 -20.40 -9.06 10.91
C LEU A 141 -19.76 -8.25 12.05
N LEU A 142 -18.68 -8.74 12.66
CA LEU A 142 -17.96 -8.01 13.72
C LEU A 142 -17.46 -6.65 13.22
N LEU A 143 -16.88 -6.61 12.02
CA LEU A 143 -16.41 -5.36 11.42
C LEU A 143 -17.57 -4.41 11.14
N LEU A 144 -18.63 -4.89 10.45
CA LEU A 144 -19.80 -4.06 10.12
C LEU A 144 -20.50 -3.50 11.38
N VAL A 145 -20.69 -4.33 12.40
CA VAL A 145 -21.29 -3.90 13.68
C VAL A 145 -20.39 -2.89 14.39
N SER A 146 -19.06 -3.09 14.36
CA SER A 146 -18.12 -2.14 14.97
C SER A 146 -18.05 -0.79 14.26
N TRP A 147 -18.31 -0.76 12.94
CA TRP A 147 -18.29 0.45 12.12
C TRP A 147 -19.66 1.16 12.06
N LEU A 148 -20.74 0.46 12.41
CA LEU A 148 -22.10 0.99 12.43
C LEU A 148 -22.26 2.31 13.21
N PRO A 149 -21.63 2.51 14.39
CA PRO A 149 -21.70 3.79 15.09
C PRO A 149 -21.20 4.97 14.26
N TYR A 150 -20.17 4.79 13.43
CA TYR A 150 -19.70 5.82 12.50
C TYR A 150 -20.72 6.06 11.38
N LEU A 151 -21.15 4.98 10.71
CA LEU A 151 -22.12 5.07 9.61
C LEU A 151 -23.41 5.80 10.02
N LEU A 152 -23.93 5.53 11.22
CA LEU A 152 -25.15 6.18 11.72
C LEU A 152 -24.90 7.60 12.22
N SER A 153 -23.79 7.86 12.90
CA SER A 153 -23.49 9.20 13.42
C SER A 153 -23.18 10.18 12.29
N PHE A 154 -22.58 9.70 11.19
CA PHE A 154 -22.11 10.51 10.08
C PHE A 154 -22.87 10.25 8.78
N ALA A 155 -24.09 9.71 8.84
CA ALA A 155 -24.90 9.44 7.66
C ALA A 155 -25.12 10.72 6.81
N PRO A 156 -25.11 10.63 5.47
CA PRO A 156 -24.95 9.42 4.66
C PRO A 156 -23.52 8.89 4.52
N GLY A 157 -22.53 9.59 5.09
CA GLY A 157 -21.11 9.32 4.97
C GLY A 157 -20.36 10.64 4.90
N SER A 158 -19.08 10.58 4.53
CA SER A 158 -18.28 11.78 4.23
C SER A 158 -18.27 12.03 2.73
N VAL A 159 -18.50 13.27 2.31
CA VAL A 159 -18.57 13.69 0.91
C VAL A 159 -17.76 14.97 0.77
N LEU A 160 -16.57 14.88 0.20
CA LEU A 160 -15.66 16.01 0.02
C LEU A 160 -15.67 16.48 -1.43
N ASP A 161 -14.84 17.46 -1.78
CA ASP A 161 -14.82 18.10 -3.10
C ASP A 161 -14.63 17.08 -4.25
N ASP A 162 -13.68 16.16 -4.11
CA ASP A 162 -13.50 15.04 -5.07
C ASP A 162 -14.77 14.18 -5.21
N SER A 163 -15.51 14.00 -4.11
CA SER A 163 -16.74 13.23 -4.07
C SER A 163 -17.86 13.98 -4.78
N LEU A 164 -17.99 15.29 -4.50
CA LEU A 164 -18.98 16.16 -5.13
C LEU A 164 -18.75 16.21 -6.64
N ALA A 165 -17.52 16.39 -7.10
CA ALA A 165 -17.15 16.36 -8.53
C ALA A 165 -17.49 15.02 -9.22
N SER A 166 -17.59 13.92 -8.46
CA SER A 166 -18.04 12.62 -8.97
C SER A 166 -19.57 12.46 -8.98
N ILE A 167 -20.30 13.31 -8.26
CA ILE A 167 -21.78 13.33 -8.14
C ILE A 167 -22.41 14.35 -9.10
N THR A 168 -21.78 15.52 -9.29
CA THR A 168 -22.33 16.64 -10.08
C THR A 168 -22.72 16.27 -11.52
N PRO A 169 -22.00 15.38 -12.26
CA PRO A 169 -22.44 15.00 -13.60
C PRO A 169 -23.81 14.33 -13.62
N TRP A 170 -24.18 13.68 -12.51
CA TRP A 170 -25.41 12.90 -12.39
C TRP A 170 -26.57 13.69 -11.80
N THR A 171 -26.33 14.91 -11.32
CA THR A 171 -27.33 15.79 -10.70
C THR A 171 -27.59 17.00 -11.59
N ASN A 172 -26.61 17.91 -11.68
CA ASN A 172 -26.72 19.20 -12.37
C ASN A 172 -26.20 19.16 -13.82
N GLY A 173 -25.77 17.98 -14.30
CA GLY A 173 -25.43 17.76 -15.71
C GLY A 173 -24.08 18.32 -16.14
N THR A 174 -23.15 18.55 -15.20
CA THR A 174 -21.76 18.90 -15.55
C THR A 174 -21.14 17.80 -16.43
N PRO A 175 -20.33 18.12 -17.45
CA PRO A 175 -19.71 17.11 -18.29
C PRO A 175 -18.91 16.09 -17.48
N LEU A 176 -19.00 14.81 -17.87
CA LEU A 176 -18.15 13.76 -17.31
C LEU A 176 -16.73 13.90 -17.88
N THR A 177 -15.75 14.06 -17.01
CA THR A 177 -14.33 14.12 -17.37
C THR A 177 -13.54 13.01 -16.68
N ASN A 178 -12.35 12.71 -17.20
CA ASN A 178 -11.43 11.74 -16.61
C ASN A 178 -10.51 12.37 -15.55
N HIS A 179 -10.78 13.60 -15.09
CA HIS A 179 -10.09 14.19 -13.94
C HIS A 179 -10.21 13.26 -12.72
N HIS A 180 -11.42 12.75 -12.48
CA HIS A 180 -11.64 11.56 -11.66
C HIS A 180 -11.88 10.34 -12.57
N PRO A 181 -11.44 9.13 -12.15
CA PRO A 181 -11.57 7.94 -12.99
C PRO A 181 -13.03 7.70 -13.39
N VAL A 182 -13.29 7.67 -14.69
CA VAL A 182 -14.65 7.59 -15.25
C VAL A 182 -15.43 6.40 -14.70
N VAL A 183 -14.82 5.22 -14.56
CA VAL A 183 -15.49 4.02 -14.04
C VAL A 183 -15.89 4.18 -12.58
N TYR A 184 -15.08 4.87 -11.78
CA TYR A 184 -15.47 5.22 -10.41
C TYR A 184 -16.63 6.22 -10.41
N SER A 185 -16.57 7.26 -11.24
CA SER A 185 -17.66 8.25 -11.37
C SER A 185 -18.96 7.60 -11.86
N LEU A 186 -18.89 6.60 -12.74
CA LEU A 186 -20.03 5.78 -13.18
C LEU A 186 -20.60 4.93 -12.05
N LEU A 187 -19.74 4.33 -11.22
CA LEU A 187 -20.18 3.59 -10.03
C LEU A 187 -20.97 4.50 -9.08
N VAL A 188 -20.41 5.67 -8.74
CA VAL A 188 -21.10 6.69 -7.92
C VAL A 188 -22.40 7.13 -8.60
N GLY A 189 -22.34 7.42 -9.90
CA GLY A 189 -23.47 7.81 -10.72
C GLY A 189 -24.60 6.81 -10.73
N GLY A 190 -24.30 5.51 -10.76
CA GLY A 190 -25.31 4.45 -10.67
C GLY A 190 -26.14 4.54 -9.39
N PHE A 191 -25.51 4.78 -8.24
CA PHE A 191 -26.23 4.97 -6.97
C PHE A 191 -26.99 6.30 -6.95
N VAL A 192 -26.38 7.40 -7.40
CA VAL A 192 -27.05 8.70 -7.50
C VAL A 192 -28.28 8.59 -8.40
N TYR A 193 -28.19 7.87 -9.52
CA TYR A 193 -29.29 7.66 -10.44
C TYR A 193 -30.45 6.88 -9.82
N LEU A 194 -30.21 6.00 -8.84
CA LEU A 194 -31.29 5.36 -8.08
C LEU A 194 -32.23 6.38 -7.41
N SER A 195 -31.73 7.54 -6.99
CA SER A 195 -32.58 8.62 -6.44
C SER A 195 -33.50 9.26 -7.47
N LYS A 196 -33.22 9.08 -8.77
CA LYS A 196 -34.07 9.58 -9.87
C LYS A 196 -35.16 8.60 -10.26
N ILE A 197 -34.93 7.29 -10.08
CA ILE A 197 -35.87 6.23 -10.50
C ILE A 197 -36.67 5.62 -9.34
N LEU A 198 -36.20 5.77 -8.10
CA LEU A 198 -36.88 5.34 -6.88
C LEU A 198 -37.24 6.56 -6.03
N PRO A 199 -38.24 6.49 -5.13
CA PRO A 199 -38.57 7.55 -4.18
C PRO A 199 -37.52 7.64 -3.05
N LEU A 200 -36.25 7.82 -3.41
CA LEU A 200 -35.10 7.95 -2.53
C LEU A 200 -34.55 9.37 -2.63
N SER A 201 -34.19 9.98 -1.51
CA SER A 201 -33.43 11.23 -1.52
C SER A 201 -31.99 11.00 -1.99
N LEU A 202 -31.31 12.06 -2.46
CA LEU A 202 -29.90 12.01 -2.78
C LEU A 202 -29.04 11.56 -1.58
N ASN A 203 -29.38 12.04 -0.37
CA ASN A 203 -28.79 11.55 0.88
C ASN A 203 -28.93 10.03 1.03
N ALA A 204 -30.11 9.46 0.77
CA ALA A 204 -30.34 8.02 0.88
C ALA A 204 -29.55 7.22 -0.16
N ALA A 205 -29.45 7.72 -1.40
CA ALA A 205 -28.63 7.12 -2.45
C ALA A 205 -27.13 7.10 -2.09
N VAL A 206 -26.60 8.21 -1.57
CA VAL A 206 -25.21 8.28 -1.08
C VAL A 206 -25.01 7.34 0.11
N PHE A 207 -25.98 7.23 1.02
CA PHE A 207 -25.88 6.31 2.15
C PHE A 207 -25.81 4.85 1.67
N LEU A 208 -26.61 4.48 0.66
CA LEU A 208 -26.58 3.15 0.07
C LEU A 208 -25.20 2.83 -0.56
N TYR A 209 -24.58 3.80 -1.24
CA TYR A 209 -23.20 3.66 -1.72
C TYR A 209 -22.24 3.36 -0.56
N SER A 210 -22.28 4.16 0.51
CA SER A 210 -21.41 4.01 1.68
C SER A 210 -21.61 2.67 2.39
N LEU A 211 -22.84 2.14 2.42
CA LEU A 211 -23.13 0.79 2.92
C LEU A 211 -22.49 -0.29 2.05
N VAL A 212 -22.65 -0.21 0.73
CA VAL A 212 -22.06 -1.19 -0.20
C VAL A 212 -20.53 -1.16 -0.10
N GLN A 213 -19.93 0.02 -0.09
CA GLN A 213 -18.49 0.16 0.11
C GLN A 213 -18.02 -0.43 1.44
N SER A 214 -18.74 -0.17 2.53
CA SER A 214 -18.44 -0.74 3.85
C SER A 214 -18.45 -2.27 3.83
N VAL A 215 -19.43 -2.88 3.16
CA VAL A 215 -19.51 -4.34 2.98
C VAL A 215 -18.35 -4.86 2.14
N CYS A 216 -17.98 -4.18 1.05
CA CYS A 216 -16.83 -4.56 0.22
C CYS A 216 -15.51 -4.53 1.01
N LEU A 217 -15.28 -3.48 1.79
CA LEU A 217 -14.09 -3.31 2.62
C LEU A 217 -14.03 -4.35 3.74
N ALA A 218 -15.12 -4.50 4.51
CA ALA A 218 -15.21 -5.51 5.57
C ALA A 218 -15.08 -6.94 5.01
N GLY A 219 -15.67 -7.22 3.84
CA GLY A 219 -15.53 -8.50 3.15
C GLY A 219 -14.11 -8.80 2.69
N THR A 220 -13.38 -7.77 2.23
CA THR A 220 -11.96 -7.92 1.86
C THR A 220 -11.10 -8.24 3.08
N LEU A 221 -11.32 -7.55 4.22
CA LEU A 221 -10.62 -7.84 5.48
C LEU A 221 -10.99 -9.22 6.05
N ALA A 222 -12.27 -9.62 5.98
CA ALA A 222 -12.69 -10.96 6.36
C ALA A 222 -12.01 -12.04 5.50
N ALA A 223 -11.86 -11.79 4.20
CA ALA A 223 -11.15 -12.69 3.28
C ALA A 223 -9.65 -12.76 3.59
N LEU A 224 -9.04 -11.66 4.04
CA LEU A 224 -7.67 -11.61 4.53
C LEU A 224 -7.51 -12.47 5.80
N PHE A 225 -8.31 -12.24 6.84
CA PHE A 225 -8.18 -13.00 8.09
C PHE A 225 -8.47 -14.48 7.92
N TYR A 226 -9.38 -14.85 7.02
CA TYR A 226 -9.59 -16.24 6.63
C TYR A 226 -8.33 -16.90 6.03
N ARG A 227 -7.60 -16.17 5.16
CA ARG A 227 -6.33 -16.67 4.60
C ARG A 227 -5.24 -16.79 5.66
N LEU A 228 -5.12 -15.81 6.54
CA LEU A 228 -4.17 -15.86 7.65
C LEU A 228 -4.45 -17.05 8.57
N GLN A 229 -5.73 -17.32 8.89
CA GLN A 229 -6.14 -18.48 9.66
C GLN A 229 -5.74 -19.79 8.98
N ARG A 230 -6.02 -19.92 7.67
CA ARG A 230 -5.62 -21.09 6.89
C ARG A 230 -4.12 -21.29 6.81
N ALA A 231 -3.37 -20.21 6.79
CA ALA A 231 -1.91 -20.22 6.81
C ALA A 231 -1.32 -20.51 8.21
N GLY A 232 -2.16 -20.82 9.20
CA GLY A 232 -1.73 -21.27 10.52
C GLY A 232 -1.56 -20.15 11.55
N ALA A 233 -1.97 -18.92 11.25
CA ALA A 233 -1.91 -17.82 12.22
C ALA A 233 -2.69 -18.17 13.50
N ARG A 234 -2.07 -17.91 14.66
CA ARG A 234 -2.67 -18.19 15.96
C ARG A 234 -3.89 -17.31 16.23
N ARG A 235 -4.79 -17.81 17.07
CA ARG A 235 -6.06 -17.13 17.40
C ARG A 235 -5.88 -15.71 17.92
N TRP A 236 -4.88 -15.49 18.78
CA TRP A 236 -4.60 -14.16 19.34
C TRP A 236 -4.09 -13.19 18.27
N VAL A 237 -3.34 -13.67 17.26
CA VAL A 237 -2.86 -12.86 16.13
C VAL A 237 -4.03 -12.41 15.27
N LEU A 238 -4.94 -13.34 14.96
CA LEU A 238 -6.17 -13.03 14.23
C LEU A 238 -7.02 -12.04 15.01
N ALA A 239 -7.20 -12.27 16.32
CA ALA A 239 -7.94 -11.36 17.19
C ALA A 239 -7.32 -9.96 17.25
N ALA A 240 -5.99 -9.85 17.33
CA ALA A 240 -5.29 -8.57 17.32
C ALA A 240 -5.47 -7.83 15.98
N GLY A 241 -5.37 -8.55 14.85
CA GLY A 241 -5.60 -7.95 13.54
C GLY A 241 -7.06 -7.51 13.32
N ILE A 242 -8.03 -8.31 13.76
CA ILE A 242 -9.46 -7.95 13.71
C ILE A 242 -9.72 -6.75 14.62
N ALA A 243 -9.18 -6.74 15.85
CA ALA A 243 -9.29 -5.62 16.77
C ALA A 243 -8.68 -4.33 16.19
N TYR A 244 -7.54 -4.43 15.50
CA TYR A 244 -6.96 -3.32 14.76
C TYR A 244 -7.94 -2.74 13.72
N ALA A 245 -8.61 -3.58 12.95
CA ALA A 245 -9.62 -3.13 11.98
C ALA A 245 -10.92 -2.59 12.62
N MET A 246 -11.26 -3.01 13.84
CA MET A 246 -12.45 -2.54 14.57
C MET A 246 -12.20 -1.22 15.32
N ILE A 247 -11.01 -1.06 15.91
CA ILE A 247 -10.70 0.02 16.86
C ILE A 247 -10.11 1.23 16.17
N VAL A 248 -9.30 1.03 15.13
CA VAL A 248 -8.56 2.13 14.51
C VAL A 248 -9.50 2.96 13.62
N PRO A 249 -9.65 4.28 13.88
CA PRO A 249 -10.73 5.13 13.35
C PRO A 249 -10.72 5.30 11.82
N TYR A 250 -9.57 5.15 11.15
CA TYR A 250 -9.56 5.25 9.69
C TYR A 250 -10.25 4.07 8.99
N PHE A 251 -10.46 2.92 9.64
CA PHE A 251 -11.23 1.84 9.03
C PHE A 251 -12.69 2.22 8.81
N PRO A 252 -13.47 2.57 9.85
CA PRO A 252 -14.85 3.00 9.66
C PRO A 252 -14.95 4.32 8.86
N ALA A 253 -14.00 5.25 9.01
CA ALA A 253 -14.00 6.48 8.21
C ALA A 253 -13.87 6.19 6.69
N TYR A 254 -12.92 5.33 6.31
CA TYR A 254 -12.74 4.93 4.91
C TYR A 254 -13.84 3.99 4.40
N ALA A 255 -14.51 3.27 5.29
CA ALA A 255 -15.66 2.46 4.92
C ALA A 255 -16.82 3.33 4.40
N MET A 256 -17.01 4.53 4.97
CA MET A 256 -18.17 5.40 4.68
C MET A 256 -17.90 6.63 3.80
N ILE A 257 -16.63 7.00 3.58
CA ILE A 257 -16.25 8.16 2.75
C ILE A 257 -16.42 7.86 1.26
N LEU A 258 -16.99 8.80 0.49
CA LEU A 258 -17.14 8.67 -0.96
C LEU A 258 -15.83 8.98 -1.70
N TRP A 259 -14.80 8.18 -1.44
CA TRP A 259 -13.55 8.23 -2.19
C TRP A 259 -13.36 6.98 -3.04
N LYS A 260 -12.56 7.15 -4.10
CA LYS A 260 -12.07 6.08 -4.96
C LYS A 260 -11.07 5.14 -4.25
N ASP A 261 -10.39 5.66 -3.23
CA ASP A 261 -9.30 5.02 -2.49
C ASP A 261 -9.65 3.71 -1.77
N PRO A 262 -10.79 3.56 -1.05
CA PRO A 262 -11.10 2.35 -0.31
C PRO A 262 -11.29 1.14 -1.23
N LEU A 263 -12.10 1.28 -2.29
CA LEU A 263 -12.35 0.20 -3.26
C LEU A 263 -11.09 -0.11 -4.09
N TYR A 264 -10.34 0.92 -4.49
CA TYR A 264 -9.04 0.74 -5.14
C TYR A 264 -8.05 -0.03 -4.25
N SER A 265 -7.96 0.31 -2.97
CA SER A 265 -7.10 -0.39 -2.01
C SER A 265 -7.55 -1.83 -1.80
N CYS A 266 -8.86 -2.10 -1.79
CA CYS A 266 -9.37 -3.47 -1.76
C CYS A 266 -8.89 -4.27 -2.98
N ALA A 267 -8.94 -3.70 -4.18
CA ALA A 267 -8.45 -4.35 -5.40
C ALA A 267 -6.95 -4.68 -5.30
N LEU A 268 -6.12 -3.74 -4.83
CA LEU A 268 -4.69 -3.98 -4.59
C LEU A 268 -4.44 -5.08 -3.56
N LEU A 269 -5.18 -5.09 -2.44
CA LEU A 269 -5.06 -6.13 -1.42
C LEU A 269 -5.51 -7.49 -1.96
N TRP A 270 -6.53 -7.55 -2.83
CA TRP A 270 -6.89 -8.78 -3.53
C TRP A 270 -5.76 -9.29 -4.43
N LEU A 271 -5.04 -8.42 -5.14
CA LEU A 271 -3.85 -8.83 -5.89
C LEU A 271 -2.78 -9.42 -4.95
N SER A 272 -2.51 -8.78 -3.81
CA SER A 272 -1.57 -9.31 -2.80
C SER A 272 -2.02 -10.68 -2.27
N MET A 273 -3.30 -10.84 -1.94
CA MET A 273 -3.86 -12.11 -1.44
C MET A 273 -3.83 -13.21 -2.50
N LEU A 274 -4.05 -12.90 -3.78
CA LEU A 274 -4.00 -13.88 -4.87
C LEU A 274 -2.57 -14.32 -5.18
N LEU A 275 -1.59 -13.41 -5.10
CA LEU A 275 -0.17 -13.76 -5.13
C LEU A 275 0.21 -14.61 -3.92
N PHE A 276 -0.30 -14.29 -2.72
CA PHE A 276 -0.12 -15.12 -1.52
C PHE A 276 -0.64 -16.54 -1.72
N ASP A 277 -1.87 -16.70 -2.22
CA ASP A 277 -2.46 -18.00 -2.53
C ASP A 277 -1.63 -18.76 -3.59
N ALA A 278 -1.12 -18.07 -4.61
CA ALA A 278 -0.31 -18.64 -5.68
C ALA A 278 1.06 -19.11 -5.19
N VAL A 279 1.76 -18.31 -4.37
CA VAL A 279 3.06 -18.67 -3.79
C VAL A 279 2.93 -19.86 -2.83
N ARG A 280 1.79 -20.00 -2.14
CA ARG A 280 1.50 -21.15 -1.27
C ARG A 280 0.98 -22.38 -2.00
N LYS A 281 0.84 -22.33 -3.34
CA LYS A 281 0.17 -23.38 -4.14
C LYS A 281 -1.27 -23.68 -3.67
N GLU A 282 -1.89 -22.80 -2.89
CA GLU A 282 -3.28 -22.92 -2.41
C GLU A 282 -4.30 -22.42 -3.45
N GLY A 283 -3.81 -21.75 -4.50
CA GLY A 283 -4.52 -21.48 -5.74
C GLY A 283 -3.69 -21.98 -6.92
N VAL A 284 -4.29 -22.80 -7.78
CA VAL A 284 -3.69 -23.13 -9.08
C VAL A 284 -3.75 -21.85 -9.91
N LEU A 285 -2.58 -21.29 -10.25
CA LEU A 285 -2.47 -20.07 -11.07
C LEU A 285 -3.29 -20.16 -12.37
N SER A 286 -3.51 -21.36 -12.92
CA SER A 286 -4.33 -21.60 -14.11
C SER A 286 -5.80 -21.98 -13.83
N GLY A 287 -6.22 -22.04 -12.57
CA GLY A 287 -7.59 -22.35 -12.20
C GLY A 287 -8.56 -21.22 -12.60
N ARG A 288 -9.67 -21.56 -13.26
CA ARG A 288 -10.67 -20.57 -13.75
C ARG A 288 -11.12 -19.59 -12.65
N ALA A 289 -11.40 -20.10 -11.45
CA ALA A 289 -11.83 -19.27 -10.33
C ALA A 289 -10.75 -18.29 -9.82
N TRP A 290 -9.47 -18.67 -9.90
CA TRP A 290 -8.38 -17.78 -9.53
C TRP A 290 -8.18 -16.71 -10.61
N GLN A 291 -8.21 -17.10 -11.88
CA GLN A 291 -8.10 -16.18 -13.03
C GLN A 291 -9.20 -15.13 -13.05
N VAL A 292 -10.46 -15.51 -12.79
CA VAL A 292 -11.56 -14.53 -12.69
C VAL A 292 -11.31 -13.52 -11.57
N LYS A 293 -10.90 -13.97 -10.38
CA LYS A 293 -10.58 -13.06 -9.26
C LYS A 293 -9.40 -12.15 -9.59
N TRP A 294 -8.37 -12.68 -10.26
CA TRP A 294 -7.22 -11.91 -10.72
C TRP A 294 -7.65 -10.84 -11.71
N SER A 295 -8.40 -11.20 -12.76
CA SER A 295 -8.93 -10.26 -13.75
C SER A 295 -9.80 -9.16 -13.12
N LEU A 296 -10.70 -9.51 -12.19
CA LEU A 296 -11.53 -8.52 -11.49
C LEU A 296 -10.67 -7.56 -10.64
N ALA A 297 -9.66 -8.07 -9.93
CA ALA A 297 -8.75 -7.25 -9.16
C ALA A 297 -7.86 -6.35 -10.05
N LEU A 298 -7.43 -6.84 -11.22
CA LEU A 298 -6.72 -6.03 -12.22
C LEU A 298 -7.62 -4.91 -12.77
N LEU A 299 -8.86 -5.23 -13.17
CA LEU A 299 -9.81 -4.23 -13.67
C LEU A 299 -10.13 -3.18 -12.60
N GLY A 300 -10.39 -3.61 -11.36
CA GLY A 300 -10.60 -2.69 -10.24
C GLY A 300 -9.39 -1.79 -9.99
N THR A 301 -8.17 -2.35 -10.05
CA THR A 301 -6.94 -1.57 -9.90
C THR A 301 -6.78 -0.57 -11.03
N ALA A 302 -6.96 -0.98 -12.29
CA ALA A 302 -6.77 -0.11 -13.45
C ALA A 302 -7.81 1.02 -13.53
N PHE A 303 -9.08 0.74 -13.27
CA PHE A 303 -10.18 1.66 -13.59
C PHE A 303 -10.74 2.45 -12.40
N LEU A 304 -10.52 2.01 -11.15
CA LEU A 304 -10.93 2.81 -9.99
C LEU A 304 -9.97 3.97 -9.68
N ARG A 305 -8.73 3.93 -10.22
CA ARG A 305 -7.77 5.03 -10.16
C ARG A 305 -6.89 5.13 -11.40
N ASN A 306 -6.67 6.36 -11.87
CA ASN A 306 -5.86 6.65 -13.05
C ASN A 306 -4.38 6.21 -12.90
N ASN A 307 -3.82 6.24 -11.68
CA ASN A 307 -2.45 5.74 -11.45
C ASN A 307 -2.36 4.20 -11.40
N GLY A 308 -3.50 3.50 -11.35
CA GLY A 308 -3.57 2.05 -11.19
C GLY A 308 -2.91 1.28 -12.33
N ALA A 309 -3.07 1.72 -13.58
CA ALA A 309 -2.44 1.05 -14.72
C ALA A 309 -0.90 1.10 -14.66
N PHE A 310 -0.31 2.21 -14.20
CA PHE A 310 1.14 2.31 -13.99
C PHE A 310 1.62 1.37 -12.88
N CYS A 311 0.84 1.24 -11.80
CA CYS A 311 1.09 0.24 -10.75
C CYS A 311 1.07 -1.19 -11.33
N LEU A 312 0.12 -1.51 -12.21
CA LEU A 312 0.03 -2.82 -12.86
C LEU A 312 1.24 -3.10 -13.76
N LEU A 313 1.70 -2.11 -14.54
CA LEU A 313 2.89 -2.25 -15.39
C LEU A 313 4.15 -2.50 -14.54
N PHE A 314 4.33 -1.74 -13.46
CA PHE A 314 5.43 -1.98 -12.52
C PHE A 314 5.38 -3.39 -11.93
N MET A 315 4.20 -3.82 -11.46
CA MET A 315 4.02 -5.17 -10.92
C MET A 315 4.33 -6.25 -11.96
N ALA A 316 3.84 -6.11 -13.19
CA ALA A 316 4.11 -7.07 -14.26
C ALA A 316 5.60 -7.16 -14.59
N ALA A 317 6.28 -6.01 -14.73
CA ALA A 317 7.71 -5.96 -14.94
C ALA A 317 8.48 -6.65 -13.80
N ALA A 318 8.13 -6.35 -12.54
CA ALA A 318 8.77 -6.97 -11.39
C ALA A 318 8.53 -8.49 -11.31
N LEU A 319 7.34 -8.98 -11.68
CA LEU A 319 7.06 -10.41 -11.78
C LEU A 319 7.88 -11.09 -12.89
N LEU A 320 8.05 -10.45 -14.05
CA LEU A 320 8.85 -10.97 -15.17
C LEU A 320 10.36 -10.94 -14.90
N LEU A 321 10.82 -9.97 -14.11
CA LEU A 321 12.21 -9.86 -13.65
C LEU A 321 12.51 -10.73 -12.42
N SER A 322 11.46 -11.26 -11.75
CA SER A 322 11.62 -12.13 -10.59
C SER A 322 12.22 -13.50 -10.98
N GLY A 323 12.83 -14.17 -10.01
CA GLY A 323 13.24 -15.57 -10.17
C GLY A 323 12.09 -16.54 -10.45
N GLN A 324 10.83 -16.09 -10.33
CA GLN A 324 9.61 -16.86 -10.56
C GLN A 324 8.93 -16.54 -11.90
N ARG A 325 9.63 -15.89 -12.83
CA ARG A 325 9.07 -15.47 -14.13
C ARG A 325 8.34 -16.57 -14.90
N LYS A 326 8.81 -17.82 -14.87
CA LYS A 326 8.15 -18.94 -15.56
C LYS A 326 6.78 -19.25 -14.95
N GLN A 327 6.69 -19.21 -13.63
CA GLN A 327 5.44 -19.44 -12.88
C GLN A 327 4.43 -18.30 -13.13
N PHE A 328 4.90 -17.05 -13.14
CA PHE A 328 4.02 -15.88 -13.25
C PHE A 328 3.87 -15.33 -14.67
N PHE A 329 4.48 -15.92 -15.70
CA PHE A 329 4.49 -15.39 -17.06
C PHE A 329 3.09 -15.06 -17.57
N CYS A 330 2.16 -16.03 -17.54
CA CYS A 330 0.78 -15.81 -17.99
C CYS A 330 0.06 -14.73 -17.16
N THR A 331 0.33 -14.69 -15.85
CA THR A 331 -0.26 -13.71 -14.93
C THR A 331 0.25 -12.29 -15.25
N ALA A 332 1.54 -12.15 -15.53
CA ALA A 332 2.16 -10.90 -15.94
C ALA A 332 1.65 -10.45 -17.32
N CYS A 333 1.53 -11.36 -18.29
CA CYS A 333 0.94 -11.05 -19.60
C CYS A 333 -0.51 -10.56 -19.47
N MET A 334 -1.34 -11.24 -18.68
CA MET A 334 -2.72 -10.78 -18.41
C MET A 334 -2.74 -9.40 -17.74
N THR A 335 -1.80 -9.14 -16.83
CA THR A 335 -1.64 -7.84 -16.18
C THR A 335 -1.31 -6.75 -17.20
N VAL A 336 -0.36 -7.01 -18.11
CA VAL A 336 -0.01 -6.08 -19.20
C VAL A 336 -1.21 -5.86 -20.13
N ILE A 337 -1.93 -6.91 -20.51
CA ILE A 337 -3.11 -6.81 -21.38
C ILE A 337 -4.17 -5.89 -20.75
N VAL A 338 -4.46 -6.04 -19.45
CA VAL A 338 -5.43 -5.17 -18.77
C VAL A 338 -4.92 -3.72 -18.67
N ALA A 339 -3.62 -3.51 -18.42
CA ALA A 339 -3.04 -2.17 -18.43
C ALA A 339 -3.12 -1.51 -19.81
N LEU A 340 -2.84 -2.25 -20.89
CA LEU A 340 -2.98 -1.77 -22.27
C LEU A 340 -4.44 -1.51 -22.66
N LEU A 341 -5.36 -2.37 -22.20
CA LEU A 341 -6.80 -2.15 -22.33
C LEU A 341 -7.22 -0.84 -21.68
N PHE A 342 -6.72 -0.54 -20.48
CA PHE A 342 -6.98 0.73 -19.82
C PHE A 342 -6.53 1.92 -20.67
N PHE A 343 -5.31 1.91 -21.20
CA PHE A 343 -4.83 3.00 -22.07
C PHE A 343 -5.64 3.10 -23.36
N THR A 344 -6.06 1.97 -23.92
CA THR A 344 -6.93 1.93 -25.11
C THR A 344 -8.30 2.56 -24.80
N VAL A 345 -8.87 2.26 -23.65
CA VAL A 345 -10.14 2.86 -23.20
C VAL A 345 -9.96 4.37 -23.01
N GLN A 346 -8.91 4.80 -22.31
CA GLN A 346 -8.67 6.23 -22.05
C GLN A 346 -8.36 7.05 -23.30
N HIS A 347 -7.58 6.52 -24.26
CA HIS A 347 -7.11 7.29 -25.42
C HIS A 347 -7.92 7.05 -26.70
N THR A 348 -8.80 6.06 -26.71
CA THR A 348 -9.69 5.79 -27.86
C THR A 348 -11.15 5.92 -27.47
N VAL A 349 -11.61 5.19 -26.46
CA VAL A 349 -13.04 5.12 -26.12
C VAL A 349 -13.54 6.42 -25.49
N TYR A 350 -12.79 7.01 -24.54
CA TYR A 350 -13.20 8.26 -23.87
C TYR A 350 -13.34 9.44 -24.84
N PRO A 351 -12.39 9.71 -25.76
CA PRO A 351 -12.57 10.74 -26.78
C PRO A 351 -13.77 10.50 -27.70
N LEU A 352 -14.04 9.25 -28.10
CA LEU A 352 -15.23 8.90 -28.89
C LEU A 352 -16.54 9.15 -28.13
N CYS A 353 -16.49 9.13 -26.79
CA CYS A 353 -17.63 9.46 -25.93
C CYS A 353 -17.65 10.95 -25.52
N HIS A 354 -16.78 11.79 -26.09
CA HIS A 354 -16.59 13.20 -25.72
C HIS A 354 -16.25 13.43 -24.23
N ILE A 355 -15.60 12.45 -23.60
CA ILE A 355 -15.10 12.57 -22.22
C ILE A 355 -13.72 13.23 -22.28
N ALA A 356 -13.58 14.39 -21.63
CA ALA A 356 -12.31 15.11 -21.57
C ALA A 356 -11.25 14.33 -20.75
N ASP A 357 -9.98 14.38 -21.19
CA ASP A 357 -8.85 13.78 -20.46
C ASP A 357 -8.51 14.60 -19.19
N THR A 358 -7.73 14.00 -18.30
CA THR A 358 -7.14 14.70 -17.16
C THR A 358 -6.23 15.84 -17.65
N GLU A 359 -6.34 16.99 -16.99
CA GLU A 359 -5.58 18.21 -17.28
C GLU A 359 -4.07 17.93 -17.26
N TYR A 360 -3.31 18.54 -18.19
CA TYR A 360 -1.87 18.33 -18.24
C TYR A 360 -1.17 18.76 -16.94
N THR A 361 -1.68 19.82 -16.30
CA THR A 361 -1.20 20.35 -15.02
C THR A 361 -1.16 19.30 -13.91
N GLU A 362 -2.12 18.38 -13.86
CA GLU A 362 -2.12 17.27 -12.90
C GLU A 362 -0.93 16.31 -13.09
N LYS A 363 -0.45 16.16 -14.33
CA LYS A 363 0.67 15.27 -14.67
C LYS A 363 2.04 15.87 -14.29
N ILE A 364 2.10 17.16 -13.95
CA ILE A 364 3.35 17.91 -13.71
C ILE A 364 3.40 18.62 -12.35
N GLY A 365 2.59 18.19 -11.38
CA GLY A 365 2.53 18.80 -10.04
C GLY A 365 3.88 18.95 -9.34
N ILE A 366 4.65 17.87 -9.22
CA ILE A 366 5.99 17.88 -8.61
C ILE A 366 6.96 18.80 -9.38
N PRO A 367 7.06 18.70 -10.72
CA PRO A 367 7.84 19.66 -11.50
C PRO A 367 7.46 21.12 -11.26
N LEU A 368 6.17 21.46 -11.23
CA LEU A 368 5.70 22.82 -10.93
C LEU A 368 6.11 23.25 -9.53
N GLN A 369 6.01 22.35 -8.55
CA GLN A 369 6.41 22.62 -7.18
C GLN A 369 7.91 22.92 -7.05
N GLN A 370 8.76 22.22 -7.80
CA GLN A 370 10.20 22.47 -7.81
C GLN A 370 10.57 23.80 -8.47
N LEU A 371 9.85 24.18 -9.54
CA LEU A 371 9.99 25.50 -10.17
C LEU A 371 9.57 26.61 -9.20
N ALA A 372 8.42 26.48 -8.56
CA ALA A 372 7.93 27.42 -7.55
C ALA A 372 8.91 27.56 -6.37
N ALA A 373 9.44 26.43 -5.87
CA ALA A 373 10.48 26.44 -4.84
C ALA A 373 11.74 27.20 -5.30
N THR A 374 12.14 27.05 -6.57
CA THR A 374 13.30 27.76 -7.12
C THR A 374 13.09 29.27 -7.13
N VAL A 375 11.90 29.74 -7.51
CA VAL A 375 11.55 31.16 -7.46
C VAL A 375 11.49 31.65 -6.01
N ALA A 376 10.79 30.92 -5.13
CA ALA A 376 10.61 31.28 -3.72
C ALA A 376 11.93 31.38 -2.93
N TYR A 377 12.85 30.45 -3.17
CA TYR A 377 14.17 30.43 -2.52
C TYR A 377 15.24 31.23 -3.26
N LYS A 378 14.87 32.02 -4.28
CA LYS A 378 15.81 32.84 -5.09
C LYS A 378 16.97 32.00 -5.67
N GLY A 379 16.64 30.82 -6.20
CA GLY A 379 17.60 29.92 -6.84
C GLY A 379 18.24 30.54 -8.09
N LYS A 380 19.32 29.90 -8.56
CA LYS A 380 20.04 30.28 -9.78
C LYS A 380 19.13 30.12 -10.99
N MET A 381 18.84 31.22 -11.67
CA MET A 381 17.96 31.28 -12.84
C MET A 381 18.53 32.30 -13.83
N GLY A 382 18.60 31.93 -15.10
CA GLY A 382 18.99 32.80 -16.21
C GLY A 382 17.76 33.44 -16.89
N GLU A 383 18.01 34.34 -17.83
CA GLU A 383 16.94 35.13 -18.47
C GLU A 383 15.95 34.29 -19.27
N GLU A 384 16.41 33.30 -20.06
CA GLU A 384 15.50 32.41 -20.81
C GLU A 384 14.53 31.65 -19.88
N GLU A 385 14.99 31.25 -18.70
CA GLU A 385 14.16 30.53 -17.73
C GLU A 385 13.16 31.47 -17.05
N ARG A 386 13.57 32.71 -16.73
CA ARG A 386 12.67 33.75 -16.20
C ARG A 386 11.58 34.09 -17.19
N GLU A 387 11.93 34.34 -18.44
CA GLU A 387 10.99 34.70 -19.50
C GLU A 387 9.93 33.61 -19.68
N PHE A 388 10.35 32.34 -19.71
CA PHE A 388 9.42 31.22 -19.83
C PHE A 388 8.48 31.11 -18.62
N LEU A 389 9.01 31.16 -17.39
CA LEU A 389 8.21 31.01 -16.17
C LEU A 389 7.24 32.17 -15.95
N PHE A 390 7.68 33.39 -16.22
CA PHE A 390 6.87 34.58 -15.94
C PHE A 390 5.84 34.90 -17.02
N LYS A 391 5.91 34.19 -18.15
CA LYS A 391 4.81 34.10 -19.12
C LYS A 391 3.66 33.20 -18.64
N ILE A 392 3.91 32.28 -17.72
CA ILE A 392 2.87 31.43 -17.10
C ILE A 392 2.11 32.24 -16.05
N MET A 393 2.82 32.86 -15.13
CA MET A 393 2.26 33.76 -14.11
C MET A 393 3.36 34.69 -13.54
N PRO A 394 3.00 35.86 -12.99
CA PRO A 394 3.98 36.80 -12.45
C PRO A 394 4.90 36.17 -11.38
N GLU A 395 6.12 36.70 -11.24
CA GLU A 395 7.09 36.21 -10.24
C GLU A 395 6.51 36.19 -8.82
N GLN A 396 5.69 37.18 -8.47
CA GLN A 396 5.07 37.27 -7.16
C GLN A 396 4.10 36.11 -6.89
N GLU A 397 3.28 35.73 -7.88
CA GLU A 397 2.37 34.58 -7.76
C GLU A 397 3.13 33.27 -7.55
N TRP A 398 4.22 33.04 -8.29
CA TRP A 398 5.08 31.86 -8.06
C TRP A 398 5.60 31.77 -6.62
N LYS A 399 5.92 32.91 -5.99
CA LYS A 399 6.41 32.97 -4.61
C LYS A 399 5.29 32.75 -3.60
N GLU A 400 4.17 33.44 -3.75
CA GLU A 400 3.05 33.39 -2.81
C GLU A 400 2.28 32.06 -2.86
N ARG A 401 2.22 31.44 -4.04
CA ARG A 401 1.54 30.17 -4.27
C ARG A 401 2.40 28.96 -3.97
N TYR A 402 3.72 29.11 -3.81
CA TYR A 402 4.57 28.01 -3.35
C TYR A 402 4.16 27.58 -1.93
N ALA A 403 3.71 26.33 -1.80
CA ALA A 403 3.34 25.71 -0.54
C ALA A 403 4.07 24.37 -0.44
N PRO A 404 5.15 24.22 0.36
CA PRO A 404 6.09 23.09 0.28
C PRO A 404 5.49 21.68 0.34
N CYS A 405 4.26 21.52 0.82
CA CYS A 405 3.60 20.23 1.00
C CYS A 405 2.27 20.07 0.24
N LEU A 406 1.88 21.04 -0.60
CA LEU A 406 0.63 21.04 -1.38
C LEU A 406 0.88 21.61 -2.77
N ALA A 407 0.97 20.72 -3.75
CA ALA A 407 1.12 21.11 -5.15
C ALA A 407 -0.15 21.79 -5.69
N ASP A 408 -1.32 21.51 -5.13
CA ASP A 408 -2.58 22.05 -5.63
C ASP A 408 -2.62 23.59 -5.56
N LYS A 409 -1.94 24.22 -4.59
CA LYS A 409 -1.86 25.68 -4.47
C LYS A 409 -1.21 26.34 -5.69
N ILE A 410 -0.22 25.68 -6.31
CA ILE A 410 0.43 26.18 -7.53
C ILE A 410 -0.32 25.74 -8.79
N LYS A 411 -0.85 24.50 -8.82
CA LYS A 411 -1.59 23.97 -9.99
C LYS A 411 -2.85 24.77 -10.30
N TRP A 412 -3.57 25.22 -9.29
CA TRP A 412 -4.87 25.88 -9.40
C TRP A 412 -4.78 27.36 -9.03
N THR A 413 -3.82 28.06 -9.67
CA THR A 413 -3.65 29.51 -9.49
C THR A 413 -4.52 30.27 -10.48
N ASP A 414 -5.40 31.14 -9.98
CA ASP A 414 -6.24 31.99 -10.82
C ASP A 414 -5.40 32.90 -11.72
N GLY A 415 -5.77 32.97 -12.99
CA GLY A 415 -5.06 33.79 -13.99
C GLY A 415 -3.73 33.20 -14.50
N ALA A 416 -3.29 32.04 -13.99
CA ALA A 416 -2.11 31.35 -14.53
C ALA A 416 -2.39 30.75 -15.91
N ASN A 417 -1.49 30.98 -16.86
CA ASN A 417 -1.57 30.46 -18.22
C ASN A 417 -1.04 29.01 -18.28
N MET A 418 -1.75 28.08 -17.68
CA MET A 418 -1.39 26.65 -17.70
C MET A 418 -1.45 26.06 -19.12
N GLU A 419 -2.29 26.64 -20.00
CA GLU A 419 -2.39 26.25 -21.39
C GLU A 419 -1.09 26.54 -22.17
N TYR A 420 -0.36 27.60 -21.82
CA TYR A 420 0.98 27.86 -22.37
C TYR A 420 1.94 26.70 -22.12
N ILE A 421 1.87 26.04 -20.95
CA ILE A 421 2.68 24.85 -20.65
C ILE A 421 2.24 23.68 -21.54
N SER A 422 0.92 23.44 -21.65
CA SER A 422 0.35 22.39 -22.49
C SER A 422 0.77 22.50 -23.96
N GLN A 423 0.90 23.73 -24.47
CA GLN A 423 1.34 24.01 -25.84
C GLN A 423 2.87 23.96 -26.01
N ASN A 424 3.64 24.15 -24.92
CA ASN A 424 5.11 24.27 -24.95
C ASN A 424 5.81 23.20 -24.10
N LYS A 425 5.31 21.96 -24.10
CA LYS A 425 5.81 20.83 -23.27
C LYS A 425 7.32 20.63 -23.36
N ARG A 426 7.90 20.69 -24.57
CA ARG A 426 9.34 20.51 -24.77
C ARG A 426 10.16 21.61 -24.08
N SER A 427 9.73 22.87 -24.22
CA SER A 427 10.37 24.02 -23.58
C SER A 427 10.23 23.95 -22.07
N PHE A 428 9.06 23.55 -21.55
CA PHE A 428 8.84 23.31 -20.13
C PHE A 428 9.85 22.31 -19.55
N TRP A 429 9.99 21.12 -20.15
CA TRP A 429 10.93 20.11 -19.66
C TRP A 429 12.39 20.52 -19.81
N LYS A 430 12.74 21.31 -20.85
CA LYS A 430 14.08 21.92 -20.99
C LYS A 430 14.37 22.89 -19.83
N VAL A 431 13.44 23.80 -19.55
CA VAL A 431 13.56 24.78 -18.45
C VAL A 431 13.65 24.07 -17.10
N TRP A 432 12.75 23.11 -16.85
CA TRP A 432 12.77 22.30 -15.62
C TRP A 432 14.09 21.56 -15.44
N GLY A 433 14.61 20.92 -16.49
CA GLY A 433 15.88 20.18 -16.44
C GLY A 433 17.09 21.09 -16.20
N ASN A 434 17.13 22.25 -16.87
CA ASN A 434 18.18 23.24 -16.65
C ASN A 434 18.19 23.76 -15.21
N LEU A 435 17.01 24.09 -14.67
CA LEU A 435 16.88 24.59 -13.30
C LEU A 435 17.18 23.51 -12.25
N LEU A 436 16.86 22.24 -12.53
CA LEU A 436 17.27 21.11 -11.69
C LEU A 436 18.78 21.04 -11.55
N LEU A 437 19.52 21.14 -12.66
CA LEU A 437 21.00 21.10 -12.66
C LEU A 437 21.61 22.33 -11.97
N LYS A 438 20.99 23.50 -12.12
CA LYS A 438 21.42 24.74 -11.45
C LYS A 438 21.11 24.75 -9.95
N ASN A 439 20.06 24.06 -9.51
CA ASN A 439 19.50 24.12 -8.16
C ASN A 439 19.18 22.74 -7.54
N PRO A 440 20.11 21.76 -7.54
CA PRO A 440 19.80 20.39 -7.13
C PRO A 440 19.33 20.30 -5.67
N ALA A 441 19.89 21.11 -4.77
CA ALA A 441 19.49 21.13 -3.37
C ALA A 441 18.05 21.64 -3.16
N ILE A 442 17.63 22.66 -3.93
CA ILE A 442 16.25 23.19 -3.85
C ILE A 442 15.27 22.15 -4.38
N TYR A 443 15.59 21.50 -5.50
CA TYR A 443 14.75 20.45 -6.10
C TYR A 443 14.59 19.24 -5.20
N LEU A 444 15.69 18.77 -4.58
CA LEU A 444 15.65 17.66 -3.62
C LEU A 444 14.87 18.03 -2.36
N ARG A 445 15.03 19.25 -1.85
CA ARG A 445 14.28 19.73 -0.67
C ARG A 445 12.79 19.86 -0.99
N ALA A 446 12.43 20.44 -2.14
CA ALA A 446 11.05 20.58 -2.57
C ALA A 446 10.38 19.20 -2.73
N TYR A 447 11.04 18.26 -3.43
CA TYR A 447 10.52 16.90 -3.58
C TYR A 447 10.40 16.17 -2.24
N GLY A 448 11.39 16.31 -1.37
CA GLY A 448 11.35 15.76 -0.01
C GLY A 448 10.14 16.28 0.76
N MET A 449 9.91 17.60 0.73
CA MET A 449 8.75 18.24 1.37
C MET A 449 7.41 17.86 0.74
N ASP A 450 7.37 17.55 -0.54
CA ASP A 450 6.15 17.14 -1.25
C ASP A 450 5.78 15.67 -1.02
N THR A 451 6.68 14.86 -0.45
CA THR A 451 6.48 13.40 -0.30
C THR A 451 6.69 12.89 1.12
N PHE A 452 7.12 13.75 2.05
CA PHE A 452 7.71 13.27 3.30
C PHE A 452 6.82 12.37 4.13
N GLY A 453 5.51 12.65 4.27
CA GLY A 453 4.73 11.80 5.17
C GLY A 453 4.38 10.43 4.59
N PHE A 454 4.68 10.16 3.32
CA PHE A 454 4.65 8.78 2.79
C PHE A 454 5.90 7.98 3.10
N TRP A 455 7.03 8.62 3.44
CA TRP A 455 8.29 7.92 3.73
C TRP A 455 8.87 8.19 5.12
N ALA A 456 8.48 9.26 5.81
CA ALA A 456 8.93 9.60 7.16
C ALA A 456 8.01 8.95 8.22
N PRO A 457 8.54 8.09 9.11
CA PRO A 457 7.78 7.51 10.20
C PRO A 457 7.19 8.56 11.14
N GLY A 458 6.00 8.28 11.67
CA GLY A 458 5.37 9.07 12.73
C GLY A 458 4.69 10.35 12.25
N VAL A 459 4.88 10.74 10.99
CA VAL A 459 4.19 11.91 10.41
C VAL A 459 2.69 11.66 10.35
N GLN A 460 1.95 12.52 11.01
CA GLN A 460 0.50 12.47 11.11
C GLN A 460 -0.04 13.89 11.01
N ASN A 461 -1.17 14.04 10.36
CA ASN A 461 -1.95 15.26 10.39
C ASN A 461 -3.43 14.92 10.50
N ARG A 462 -4.24 15.84 11.03
CA ARG A 462 -5.69 15.69 11.11
C ARG A 462 -6.35 15.87 9.74
N TYR A 463 -5.85 16.79 8.91
CA TYR A 463 -6.41 17.07 7.59
C TYR A 463 -5.95 16.02 6.58
N GLY A 464 -6.87 15.56 5.71
CA GLY A 464 -6.59 14.60 4.64
C GLY A 464 -6.20 13.20 5.12
N TYR A 465 -6.40 12.91 6.41
CA TYR A 465 -6.09 11.63 7.03
C TYR A 465 -7.37 10.88 7.44
N VAL A 466 -8.29 11.55 8.15
CA VAL A 466 -9.67 11.09 8.33
C VAL A 466 -10.61 12.28 8.34
N ASP A 467 -11.46 12.28 7.33
CA ASP A 467 -12.47 13.31 7.12
C ASP A 467 -13.85 12.73 7.39
N LEU A 468 -14.55 13.37 8.32
CA LEU A 468 -15.86 12.95 8.85
C LEU A 468 -16.92 14.04 8.63
N TYR A 469 -16.84 14.75 7.51
CA TYR A 469 -17.72 15.86 7.15
C TYR A 469 -18.18 15.77 5.69
N ILE A 470 -19.18 16.58 5.36
CA ILE A 470 -19.64 16.84 4.00
C ILE A 470 -19.28 18.28 3.66
N THR A 471 -18.63 18.53 2.52
CA THR A 471 -18.36 19.91 2.08
C THR A 471 -19.69 20.63 1.81
N GLU A 472 -19.74 21.93 2.10
CA GLU A 472 -20.85 22.79 1.70
C GLU A 472 -21.14 22.64 0.20
N ASN A 473 -22.41 22.47 -0.14
CA ASN A 473 -22.85 22.17 -1.49
C ASN A 473 -24.26 22.67 -1.74
N ASP A 474 -24.59 22.89 -3.01
CA ASP A 474 -25.89 23.30 -3.53
C ASP A 474 -26.80 22.12 -3.89
N LEU A 475 -26.34 20.88 -3.71
CA LEU A 475 -27.06 19.64 -4.05
C LEU A 475 -28.04 19.19 -2.94
N GLY A 476 -28.08 19.90 -1.81
CA GLY A 476 -28.87 19.52 -0.64
C GLY A 476 -28.31 18.32 0.13
N LEU A 477 -27.09 17.87 -0.19
CA LEU A 477 -26.39 16.84 0.58
C LEU A 477 -26.00 17.41 1.94
N HIS A 478 -26.42 16.74 3.00
CA HIS A 478 -26.16 17.19 4.36
C HIS A 478 -26.01 16.01 5.32
N GLN A 479 -25.21 16.21 6.37
CA GLN A 479 -24.94 15.15 7.32
C GLN A 479 -26.01 15.09 8.41
N THR A 480 -26.61 13.92 8.61
CA THR A 480 -27.59 13.66 9.67
C THR A 480 -27.00 12.77 10.75
N ASP A 481 -27.15 13.13 12.02
CA ASP A 481 -26.82 12.26 13.14
C ASP A 481 -28.00 11.33 13.44
N LEU A 482 -28.00 10.13 12.85
CA LEU A 482 -29.06 9.15 13.09
C LEU A 482 -29.01 8.60 14.51
N VAL A 483 -27.83 8.56 15.15
CA VAL A 483 -27.71 8.13 16.55
C VAL A 483 -28.41 9.14 17.46
N GLN A 484 -28.18 10.43 17.25
CA GLN A 484 -28.89 11.47 17.98
C GLN A 484 -30.40 11.42 17.74
N LYS A 485 -30.84 11.22 16.48
CA LYS A 485 -32.27 11.09 16.17
C LYS A 485 -32.93 9.88 16.84
N LEU A 486 -32.23 8.74 16.90
CA LEU A 486 -32.78 7.49 17.46
C LEU A 486 -32.70 7.43 18.99
N PHE A 487 -31.66 7.99 19.60
CA PHE A 487 -31.36 7.81 21.03
C PHE A 487 -31.31 9.13 21.84
N GLY A 488 -31.60 10.27 21.19
CA GLY A 488 -31.64 11.60 21.84
C GLY A 488 -30.27 12.17 22.22
N ARG A 489 -29.16 11.48 21.95
CA ARG A 489 -27.79 11.92 22.28
C ARG A 489 -26.82 11.64 21.14
N THR A 490 -25.95 12.60 20.84
CA THR A 490 -24.87 12.41 19.86
C THR A 490 -23.67 11.71 20.48
N ILE A 491 -23.03 10.82 19.71
CA ILE A 491 -21.73 10.21 20.05
C ILE A 491 -20.58 10.77 19.20
N ARG A 492 -20.84 11.72 18.29
CA ARG A 492 -19.82 12.31 17.41
C ARG A 492 -18.60 12.84 18.17
N PRO A 493 -18.72 13.53 19.32
CA PRO A 493 -17.54 14.00 20.07
C PRO A 493 -16.63 12.85 20.52
N LEU A 494 -17.22 11.70 20.93
CA LEU A 494 -16.46 10.52 21.32
C LEU A 494 -15.70 9.93 20.12
N LEU A 495 -16.38 9.80 18.98
CA LEU A 495 -15.80 9.26 17.74
C LEU A 495 -14.68 10.17 17.21
N LYS A 496 -14.88 11.49 17.23
CA LYS A 496 -13.87 12.49 16.83
C LYS A 496 -12.70 12.62 17.81
N LYS A 497 -12.84 12.16 19.08
CA LYS A 497 -11.75 12.23 20.08
C LYS A 497 -10.80 11.04 19.99
N ARG A 498 -11.27 9.86 19.54
CA ARG A 498 -10.47 8.61 19.46
C ARG A 498 -9.61 8.51 18.20
N MET A 499 -8.77 9.52 17.98
CA MET A 499 -7.98 9.68 16.75
C MET A 499 -6.60 9.02 16.90
N ILE A 500 -6.54 7.68 17.02
CA ILE A 500 -5.28 6.93 16.96
C ILE A 500 -4.92 6.73 15.48
N TRP A 501 -3.82 7.33 15.04
CA TRP A 501 -3.34 7.22 13.66
C TRP A 501 -1.99 6.51 13.59
N ILE A 502 -1.73 5.85 12.48
CA ILE A 502 -0.41 5.29 12.15
C ILE A 502 0.06 5.96 10.88
N GLY A 503 1.01 6.89 10.97
CA GLY A 503 1.48 7.67 9.82
C GLY A 503 1.75 6.83 8.57
N SER A 504 1.46 7.37 7.39
CA SER A 504 1.63 6.67 6.11
C SER A 504 3.04 6.10 5.94
N GLY A 505 4.07 6.90 6.29
CA GLY A 505 5.45 6.45 6.34
C GLY A 505 5.71 5.32 7.33
N THR A 506 5.08 5.33 8.51
CA THR A 506 5.17 4.21 9.47
C THR A 506 4.62 2.92 8.86
N LEU A 507 3.45 2.98 8.22
CA LEU A 507 2.85 1.81 7.56
C LEU A 507 3.73 1.27 6.42
N LEU A 508 4.34 2.16 5.63
CA LEU A 508 5.32 1.78 4.62
C LEU A 508 6.52 1.06 5.24
N TRP A 509 7.13 1.62 6.29
CA TRP A 509 8.31 1.04 6.92
C TRP A 509 8.04 -0.28 7.63
N MET A 510 6.85 -0.45 8.24
CA MET A 510 6.41 -1.74 8.76
C MET A 510 6.28 -2.78 7.64
N THR A 511 5.72 -2.39 6.49
CA THR A 511 5.58 -3.24 5.31
C THR A 511 6.95 -3.62 4.73
N LEU A 512 7.87 -2.66 4.58
CA LEU A 512 9.24 -2.90 4.12
C LEU A 512 10.03 -3.77 5.11
N GLY A 513 9.81 -3.60 6.42
CA GLY A 513 10.41 -4.44 7.45
C GLY A 513 9.92 -5.88 7.36
N GLY A 514 8.61 -6.08 7.16
CA GLY A 514 8.03 -7.40 6.85
C GLY A 514 8.65 -8.03 5.60
N MET A 515 8.76 -7.26 4.51
CA MET A 515 9.39 -7.73 3.27
C MET A 515 10.86 -8.12 3.47
N LEU A 516 11.62 -7.30 4.18
CA LEU A 516 13.02 -7.58 4.50
C LEU A 516 13.14 -8.89 5.29
N LEU A 517 12.36 -9.05 6.36
CA LEU A 517 12.38 -10.26 7.16
C LEU A 517 12.00 -11.50 6.34
N ASP A 518 11.01 -11.39 5.45
CA ASP A 518 10.62 -12.48 4.54
C ASP A 518 11.80 -12.88 3.62
N ILE A 519 12.53 -11.91 3.06
CA ILE A 519 13.73 -12.17 2.24
C ILE A 519 14.83 -12.85 3.08
N LEU A 520 15.15 -12.28 4.26
CA LEU A 520 16.25 -12.74 5.10
C LEU A 520 16.01 -14.15 5.67
N CYS A 521 14.78 -14.45 6.10
CA CYS A 521 14.44 -15.74 6.70
C CYS A 521 14.43 -16.88 5.66
N ARG A 522 14.09 -16.58 4.39
CA ARG A 522 14.10 -17.56 3.29
C ARG A 522 15.51 -17.96 2.86
N GLU A 523 16.43 -17.01 2.81
CA GLU A 523 17.83 -17.33 2.49
C GLU A 523 18.48 -18.19 3.58
N GLY A 524 18.00 -18.10 4.84
CA GLY A 524 18.42 -18.88 6.03
C GLY A 524 18.20 -20.38 5.92
N SER A 525 17.03 -20.77 5.45
CA SER A 525 16.54 -22.15 5.41
C SER A 525 17.33 -23.04 4.44
N GLY A 526 17.84 -22.49 3.34
CA GLY A 526 18.56 -23.26 2.31
C GLY A 526 19.98 -23.70 2.67
N SER A 527 20.54 -23.24 3.79
CA SER A 527 21.96 -23.48 4.15
C SER A 527 22.18 -24.64 5.13
N LYS A 528 21.14 -25.16 5.80
CA LYS A 528 21.31 -26.13 6.90
C LYS A 528 21.19 -27.61 6.53
N ILE A 529 20.86 -27.95 5.27
CA ILE A 529 20.56 -29.36 4.90
C ILE A 529 21.75 -30.10 4.22
N THR A 530 22.80 -29.41 3.78
CA THR A 530 23.99 -30.09 3.20
C THR A 530 25.09 -30.25 4.23
N GLY A 531 24.87 -31.11 5.23
CA GLY A 531 25.81 -31.26 6.35
C GLY A 531 25.75 -32.57 7.11
N SER A 532 25.15 -33.65 6.57
CA SER A 532 25.36 -35.00 7.12
C SER A 532 25.90 -35.92 6.03
N LYS A 533 27.23 -36.04 5.95
CA LYS A 533 27.88 -37.17 5.27
C LYS A 533 27.53 -38.43 6.04
N ILE A 534 26.62 -39.24 5.51
CA ILE A 534 26.53 -40.67 5.85
C ILE A 534 27.33 -41.41 4.77
N SER A 535 28.43 -42.00 5.21
CA SER A 535 29.25 -42.95 4.45
C SER A 535 28.51 -44.27 4.24
N GLY A 536 28.51 -44.81 3.01
CA GLY A 536 28.05 -46.18 2.78
C GLY A 536 27.88 -46.57 1.30
N ARG A 537 28.91 -47.25 0.78
CA ARG A 537 28.95 -48.26 -0.31
C ARG A 537 28.30 -48.00 -1.69
N GLU A 538 29.14 -48.20 -2.70
CA GLU A 538 28.85 -48.32 -4.12
C GLU A 538 27.85 -49.45 -4.43
N GLY A 539 26.94 -49.17 -5.36
CA GLY A 539 26.03 -50.12 -6.00
C GLY A 539 25.51 -49.52 -7.30
N SER A 540 25.70 -50.22 -8.41
CA SER A 540 25.42 -49.80 -9.78
C SER A 540 23.93 -49.61 -10.08
N GLY A 541 23.60 -48.68 -10.99
CA GLY A 541 22.35 -48.79 -11.78
C GLY A 541 21.54 -47.49 -11.96
N SER A 542 21.28 -47.20 -13.24
CA SER A 542 20.27 -46.28 -13.79
C SER A 542 20.56 -44.76 -13.77
N LYS A 543 20.83 -44.23 -14.97
CA LYS A 543 20.69 -42.81 -15.30
C LYS A 543 19.20 -42.46 -15.28
N ILE A 544 18.72 -41.97 -14.14
CA ILE A 544 17.51 -41.15 -14.09
C ILE A 544 17.96 -39.70 -14.25
N SER A 545 17.55 -39.07 -15.35
CA SER A 545 17.75 -37.64 -15.59
C SER A 545 17.05 -36.85 -14.48
N GLY A 546 17.83 -36.45 -13.48
CA GLY A 546 17.40 -35.52 -12.46
C GLY A 546 16.94 -34.22 -13.10
N ARG A 547 15.63 -33.99 -13.10
CA ARG A 547 15.04 -32.66 -13.20
C ARG A 547 15.70 -31.84 -12.09
N GLU A 548 16.59 -30.92 -12.45
CA GLU A 548 17.16 -29.95 -11.52
C GLU A 548 16.02 -29.37 -10.69
N GLY A 549 16.08 -29.60 -9.38
CA GLY A 549 15.13 -29.04 -8.44
C GLY A 549 15.16 -27.52 -8.56
N GLU A 550 14.14 -26.95 -9.19
CA GLU A 550 13.85 -25.53 -9.13
C GLU A 550 13.82 -25.16 -7.64
N LYS A 551 14.78 -24.32 -7.21
CA LYS A 551 14.88 -23.81 -5.84
C LYS A 551 13.54 -23.20 -5.44
N ALA A 552 12.71 -23.99 -4.75
CA ALA A 552 11.47 -23.56 -4.14
C ALA A 552 11.79 -22.65 -2.95
N GLY A 553 11.98 -21.36 -3.21
CA GLY A 553 12.26 -20.40 -2.14
C GLY A 553 12.17 -18.91 -2.48
N GLY A 554 12.05 -18.54 -3.77
CA GLY A 554 12.45 -17.19 -4.23
C GLY A 554 11.39 -16.09 -4.39
N GLY A 555 10.15 -16.18 -3.88
CA GLY A 555 9.15 -15.15 -4.26
C GLY A 555 8.01 -14.83 -3.32
N GLY A 556 8.20 -14.92 -2.00
CA GLY A 556 7.29 -14.27 -1.04
C GLY A 556 7.24 -12.76 -1.19
N TRP A 557 8.37 -12.14 -1.54
CA TRP A 557 8.46 -10.71 -1.78
C TRP A 557 7.52 -10.21 -2.91
N THR A 558 7.09 -11.08 -3.83
CA THR A 558 6.14 -10.72 -4.89
C THR A 558 4.78 -10.28 -4.33
N ILE A 559 4.42 -10.74 -3.13
CA ILE A 559 3.13 -10.47 -2.46
C ILE A 559 2.99 -8.98 -2.08
N TYR A 560 4.12 -8.29 -1.90
CA TYR A 560 4.17 -6.86 -1.60
C TYR A 560 4.05 -5.99 -2.86
N LEU A 561 4.22 -6.55 -4.07
CA LEU A 561 4.28 -5.79 -5.31
C LEU A 561 3.09 -4.84 -5.56
N PRO A 562 1.82 -5.23 -5.31
CA PRO A 562 0.70 -4.32 -5.52
C PRO A 562 0.80 -3.06 -4.65
N ALA A 563 1.16 -3.20 -3.36
CA ALA A 563 1.27 -2.08 -2.44
C ALA A 563 2.52 -1.22 -2.72
N LEU A 564 3.64 -1.86 -3.07
CA LEU A 564 4.88 -1.15 -3.44
C LEU A 564 4.75 -0.42 -4.78
N GLY A 565 4.12 -1.04 -5.78
CA GLY A 565 3.82 -0.39 -7.05
C GLY A 565 2.95 0.84 -6.85
N ASN A 566 1.93 0.75 -5.99
CA ASN A 566 1.09 1.89 -5.65
C ASN A 566 1.89 3.05 -5.02
N VAL A 567 2.69 2.81 -3.98
CA VAL A 567 3.46 3.91 -3.35
C VAL A 567 4.51 4.51 -4.29
N LEU A 568 5.10 3.72 -5.19
CA LEU A 568 6.01 4.24 -6.21
C LEU A 568 5.30 5.19 -7.17
N THR A 569 4.07 4.89 -7.58
CA THR A 569 3.28 5.83 -8.39
C THR A 569 2.93 7.11 -7.62
N VAL A 570 2.69 7.01 -6.30
CA VAL A 570 2.45 8.17 -5.44
C VAL A 570 3.69 9.06 -5.36
N PHE A 571 4.89 8.49 -5.19
CA PHE A 571 6.13 9.27 -5.19
C PHE A 571 6.39 10.02 -6.50
N ILE A 572 5.85 9.56 -7.62
CA ILE A 572 6.02 10.22 -8.92
C ILE A 572 5.00 11.35 -9.14
N ALA A 573 3.82 11.27 -8.51
CA ALA A 573 2.67 12.10 -8.89
C ALA A 573 1.87 12.68 -7.71
N THR A 574 2.38 12.64 -6.48
CA THR A 574 1.57 13.04 -5.32
C THR A 574 1.16 14.52 -5.37
N PRO A 575 -0.10 14.85 -5.03
CA PRO A 575 -0.54 16.24 -4.92
C PRO A 575 -0.27 16.85 -3.54
N VAL A 576 -0.08 16.01 -2.51
CA VAL A 576 0.09 16.43 -1.11
C VAL A 576 1.17 15.61 -0.41
N ALA A 577 1.82 16.18 0.59
CA ALA A 577 2.94 15.54 1.26
C ALA A 577 2.59 14.37 2.17
N PHE A 578 1.36 14.33 2.66
CA PHE A 578 0.89 13.28 3.54
C PHE A 578 -0.62 13.16 3.45
N SER A 579 -1.07 11.98 3.04
CA SER A 579 -2.47 11.58 3.15
C SER A 579 -2.54 10.06 3.15
N LEU A 580 -3.30 9.50 4.09
CA LEU A 580 -3.45 8.05 4.16
C LEU A 580 -4.14 7.49 2.91
N ARG A 581 -4.97 8.29 2.22
CA ARG A 581 -5.86 7.80 1.18
C ARG A 581 -5.11 7.12 0.04
N TYR A 582 -4.03 7.75 -0.41
CA TYR A 582 -3.22 7.24 -1.52
C TYR A 582 -2.48 5.94 -1.21
N VAL A 583 -2.28 5.61 0.07
CA VAL A 583 -1.52 4.43 0.50
C VAL A 583 -2.31 3.56 1.49
N TYR A 584 -3.63 3.68 1.48
CA TYR A 584 -4.53 2.97 2.40
C TYR A 584 -4.40 1.45 2.31
N VAL A 585 -3.92 0.92 1.17
CA VAL A 585 -3.50 -0.48 1.00
C VAL A 585 -2.53 -0.97 2.08
N PHE A 586 -1.59 -0.15 2.55
CA PHE A 586 -0.68 -0.56 3.62
C PHE A 586 -1.42 -0.70 4.95
N ALA A 587 -2.44 0.11 5.21
CA ALA A 587 -3.22 0.03 6.44
C ALA A 587 -4.07 -1.25 6.48
N ILE A 588 -4.80 -1.55 5.40
CA ILE A 588 -5.67 -2.74 5.32
C ILE A 588 -4.87 -4.03 5.11
N GLY A 589 -3.71 -3.95 4.47
CA GLY A 589 -2.81 -5.07 4.21
C GLY A 589 -1.80 -5.35 5.31
N LEU A 590 -1.66 -4.46 6.30
CA LEU A 590 -0.67 -4.57 7.38
C LEU A 590 -0.65 -5.96 8.05
N PRO A 591 -1.79 -6.58 8.40
CA PRO A 591 -1.77 -7.92 9.00
C PRO A 591 -1.12 -8.97 8.08
N LEU A 592 -1.32 -8.89 6.76
CA LEU A 592 -0.66 -9.77 5.80
C LEU A 592 0.85 -9.51 5.76
N TYR A 593 1.23 -8.25 5.54
CA TYR A 593 2.59 -7.85 5.25
C TYR A 593 3.54 -8.09 6.43
N VAL A 594 3.08 -7.88 7.66
CA VAL A 594 3.91 -8.10 8.86
C VAL A 594 3.97 -9.58 9.25
N LEU A 595 2.91 -10.36 8.99
CA LEU A 595 2.89 -11.79 9.33
C LEU A 595 3.57 -12.66 8.29
N LEU A 596 3.69 -12.18 7.05
CA LEU A 596 4.22 -12.95 5.93
C LEU A 596 5.50 -13.73 6.25
N PRO A 597 6.54 -13.14 6.89
CA PRO A 597 7.77 -13.86 7.22
C PRO A 597 7.50 -15.16 7.97
N PHE A 598 6.55 -15.15 8.91
CA PHE A 598 6.29 -16.25 9.83
C PHE A 598 5.39 -17.36 9.24
N LEU A 599 4.60 -17.03 8.21
CA LEU A 599 3.60 -17.91 7.60
C LEU A 599 4.20 -18.95 6.64
N TYR A 600 5.47 -18.77 6.24
CA TYR A 600 6.18 -19.70 5.35
C TYR A 600 7.27 -20.44 6.10
N ALA A 601 6.94 -21.61 6.63
CA ALA A 601 7.92 -22.70 6.68
C ALA A 601 7.18 -24.03 6.86
N GLU A 602 7.19 -24.83 5.80
CA GLU A 602 7.69 -26.20 5.75
C GLU A 602 7.14 -26.86 4.48
N GLU A 603 8.05 -27.23 3.59
CA GLU A 603 8.06 -28.61 3.11
C GLU A 603 9.24 -29.30 3.77
#